data_AF-A0A966KYU3-F1
#
_entry.id   AF-A0A966KYU3-F1
#
_cell.length_a   1.000
_cell.length_b   1.000
_cell.length_c   1.000
_cell.angle_alpha   90.00
_cell.angle_beta   90.00
_cell.angle_gamma   90.00
#
_symmetry.space_group_name_H-M   'P 1'
#
loop_
_entity.id
_entity.type
_entity.pdbx_description
1 polymer ?
#
loop_
_entity_poly.entity_id
_entity_poly.type
_entity_poly.pdbx_seq_one_letter_code
_entity_poly.pdbx_strand_id
1 'polypeptide(L)'
;MQHVHLFAGLAWTPGIRGILVVLVGVVVLCGSVYLILSTNLGARLGLLVALTGLFGWLVILTLIWWLTPPAIGPRGNPASWRPVEVYVNGGGDAPRTQPLVKLVAPSSLPSSAKILAADPQLADEYPNGFSLSDLKGSHADIVEQFLPSDSLNGWKLVSTANAGEAQTAADAALIASGLFQSNAEYKKLDTWQFGGKPTLADDCPDGGSLCRAWHRVSSAFEIKNPPHYAVVQVQRVV
;
A
#
# COMPACT_ATOMS: atom_id res chain seq x y z
N MET A 1 1.84 43.58 41.04
CA MET A 1 1.26 42.21 40.91
C MET A 1 0.53 41.98 39.59
N GLN A 2 -0.08 42.99 38.96
CA GLN A 2 -0.82 42.84 37.69
C GLN A 2 0.00 42.26 36.51
N HIS A 3 1.28 42.60 36.39
CA HIS A 3 2.15 42.07 35.33
C HIS A 3 2.46 40.57 35.48
N VAL A 4 2.56 40.06 36.71
CA VAL A 4 2.89 38.66 37.00
C VAL A 4 1.75 37.73 36.53
N HIS A 5 0.49 38.16 36.69
CA HIS A 5 -0.67 37.43 36.20
C HIS A 5 -0.79 37.45 34.66
N LEU A 6 -0.27 38.50 34.01
CA LEU A 6 -0.27 38.67 32.55
C LEU A 6 0.72 37.70 31.87
N PHE A 7 1.94 37.57 32.41
CA PHE A 7 2.92 36.60 31.94
C PHE A 7 2.50 35.15 32.21
N ALA A 8 1.84 34.89 33.34
CA ALA A 8 1.27 33.58 33.65
C ALA A 8 0.13 33.19 32.67
N GLY A 9 -0.71 34.15 32.26
CA GLY A 9 -1.78 33.91 31.28
C GLY A 9 -1.26 33.61 29.87
N LEU A 10 -0.21 34.29 29.42
CA LEU A 10 0.45 34.03 28.12
C LEU A 10 1.12 32.66 28.05
N ALA A 11 1.60 32.13 29.18
CA ALA A 11 2.27 30.83 29.25
C ALA A 11 1.32 29.62 29.09
N TRP A 12 0.04 29.79 29.47
CA TRP A 12 -0.98 28.72 29.46
C TRP A 12 -1.80 28.63 28.17
N THR A 13 -1.74 29.61 27.28
CA THR A 13 -2.36 29.55 25.95
C THR A 13 -1.39 28.97 24.90
N PRO A 14 -1.62 27.75 24.37
CA PRO A 14 -0.66 27.09 23.48
C PRO A 14 -0.35 27.89 22.21
N GLY A 15 -1.34 28.60 21.66
CA GLY A 15 -1.17 29.39 20.43
C GLY A 15 -0.23 30.58 20.60
N ILE A 16 -0.42 31.40 21.64
CA ILE A 16 0.38 32.62 21.84
C ILE A 16 1.83 32.27 22.20
N ARG A 17 2.03 31.25 23.03
CA ARG A 17 3.37 30.74 23.36
C ARG A 17 4.11 30.25 22.11
N GLY A 18 3.43 29.53 21.22
CA GLY A 18 4.03 29.06 19.96
C GLY A 18 4.54 30.21 19.09
N ILE A 19 3.73 31.25 18.91
CA ILE A 19 4.11 32.44 18.13
C ILE A 19 5.30 33.16 18.77
N LEU A 20 5.29 33.36 20.09
CA LEU A 20 6.39 34.02 20.80
C LEU A 20 7.70 33.25 20.70
N VAL A 21 7.67 31.92 20.81
CA VAL A 21 8.88 31.09 20.68
C VAL A 21 9.45 31.18 19.26
N VAL A 22 8.61 31.16 18.22
CA VAL A 22 9.07 31.33 16.83
C VAL A 22 9.68 32.71 16.62
N LEU A 23 9.04 33.78 17.13
CA LEU A 23 9.58 35.14 17.03
C LEU A 23 10.94 35.27 17.71
N VAL A 24 11.07 34.77 18.94
CA VAL A 24 12.34 34.75 19.66
C VAL A 24 13.40 33.95 18.88
N GLY A 25 13.03 32.79 18.34
CA GLY A 25 13.91 31.98 17.51
C GLY A 25 14.43 32.72 16.27
N VAL A 26 13.55 33.40 15.53
CA VAL A 26 13.93 34.19 14.34
C VAL A 26 14.85 35.35 14.72
N VAL A 27 14.52 36.09 15.77
CA VAL A 27 15.33 37.23 16.23
C VAL A 27 16.71 36.78 16.70
N VAL A 28 16.79 35.70 17.49
CA VAL A 28 18.07 35.19 17.99
C VAL A 28 18.90 34.60 16.85
N LEU A 29 18.30 33.81 15.95
CA LEU A 29 19.02 33.17 14.85
C LEU A 29 19.58 34.20 13.87
N CYS A 30 18.72 35.08 13.32
CA CYS A 30 19.16 36.08 12.35
C CYS A 30 19.98 37.19 13.02
N GLY A 31 19.60 37.59 14.23
CA GLY A 31 20.26 38.66 14.97
C GLY A 31 21.64 38.28 15.49
N SER A 32 21.84 37.06 15.99
CA SER A 32 23.17 36.63 16.47
C SER A 32 24.22 36.62 15.36
N VAL A 33 23.88 36.05 14.20
CA VAL A 33 24.76 36.03 13.02
C VAL A 33 25.08 37.46 12.57
N TYR A 34 24.09 38.35 12.54
CA TYR A 34 24.31 39.76 12.24
C TYR A 34 25.24 40.44 13.24
N LEU A 35 25.02 40.27 14.55
CA LEU A 35 25.84 40.93 15.57
C LEU A 35 27.32 40.50 15.48
N ILE A 36 27.59 39.21 15.27
CA ILE A 36 28.95 38.67 15.11
C ILE A 36 29.63 39.23 13.84
N LEU A 37 28.89 39.37 12.75
CA LEU A 37 29.43 39.96 11.51
C LEU A 37 29.61 41.47 11.64
N SER A 38 28.73 42.15 12.38
CA SER A 38 28.74 43.60 12.55
C SER A 38 29.98 44.10 13.30
N THR A 39 30.52 43.32 14.24
CA THR A 39 31.73 43.65 15.00
C THR A 39 33.00 43.51 14.16
N ASN A 40 33.01 42.64 13.15
CA ASN A 40 34.19 42.40 12.30
C ASN A 40 34.18 43.19 10.99
N LEU A 41 33.01 43.33 10.35
CA LEU A 41 32.86 43.90 9.00
C LEU A 41 32.15 45.28 9.01
N GLY A 42 31.66 45.71 10.17
CA GLY A 42 30.83 46.91 10.30
C GLY A 42 29.34 46.66 9.99
N ALA A 43 28.48 47.56 10.44
CA ALA A 43 27.02 47.35 10.45
C ALA A 43 26.39 47.17 9.06
N ARG A 44 26.89 47.87 8.03
CA ARG A 44 26.33 47.84 6.67
C ARG A 44 26.76 46.57 5.92
N LEU A 45 28.05 46.27 5.91
CA LEU A 45 28.59 45.08 5.26
C LEU A 45 28.15 43.81 5.99
N GLY A 46 28.14 43.82 7.33
CA GLY A 46 27.65 42.71 8.14
C GLY A 46 26.20 42.33 7.86
N LEU A 47 25.33 43.32 7.59
CA LEU A 47 23.93 43.07 7.22
C LEU A 47 23.82 42.38 5.85
N LEU A 48 24.57 42.88 4.85
CA LEU A 48 24.56 42.30 3.50
C LEU A 48 25.08 40.86 3.48
N VAL A 49 26.13 40.58 4.26
CA VAL A 49 26.70 39.22 4.39
C VAL A 49 25.71 38.31 5.11
N ALA A 50 25.07 38.76 6.20
CA ALA A 50 24.06 37.99 6.91
C ALA A 50 22.86 37.63 6.02
N LEU A 51 22.35 38.60 5.24
CA LEU A 51 21.25 38.35 4.29
C LEU A 51 21.65 37.39 3.17
N THR A 52 22.87 37.54 2.63
CA THR A 52 23.40 36.61 1.61
C THR A 52 23.45 35.17 2.15
N GLY A 53 23.89 34.98 3.39
CA GLY A 53 23.89 33.68 4.06
C GLY A 53 22.48 33.11 4.25
N LEU A 54 21.53 33.93 4.70
CA LEU A 54 20.12 33.53 4.86
C LEU A 54 19.50 33.10 3.52
N PHE A 55 19.67 33.90 2.46
CA PHE A 55 19.14 33.55 1.13
C PHE A 55 19.83 32.32 0.55
N GLY A 56 21.15 32.18 0.70
CA GLY A 56 21.89 30.99 0.27
C GLY A 56 21.39 29.73 0.98
N TRP A 57 21.12 29.82 2.29
CA TRP A 57 20.55 28.72 3.07
C TRP A 57 19.13 28.35 2.60
N LEU A 58 18.26 29.34 2.34
CA LEU A 58 16.91 29.09 1.81
C LEU A 58 16.94 28.45 0.41
N VAL A 59 17.90 28.85 -0.44
CA VAL A 59 18.11 28.22 -1.75
C VAL A 59 18.55 26.78 -1.59
N ILE A 60 19.50 26.47 -0.70
CA ILE A 60 19.96 25.10 -0.44
C ILE A 60 18.79 24.24 0.07
N LEU A 61 17.99 24.72 1.02
CA LEU A 61 16.81 23.98 1.51
C LEU A 61 15.80 23.70 0.39
N THR A 62 15.56 24.67 -0.49
CA THR A 62 14.67 24.51 -1.65
C THR A 62 15.24 23.48 -2.64
N LEU A 63 16.54 23.53 -2.92
CA LEU A 63 17.21 22.59 -3.81
C LEU A 63 17.24 21.17 -3.23
N ILE A 64 17.44 21.00 -1.92
CA ILE A 64 17.36 19.69 -1.27
C ILE A 64 15.97 19.09 -1.46
N TRP A 65 14.93 19.92 -1.30
CA TRP A 65 13.55 19.51 -1.54
C TRP A 65 13.27 19.19 -3.01
N TRP A 66 13.95 19.84 -3.96
CA TRP A 66 13.82 19.49 -5.38
C TRP A 66 14.58 18.21 -5.76
N LEU A 67 15.77 18.02 -5.18
CA LEU A 67 16.75 17.02 -5.64
C LEU A 67 16.70 15.70 -4.88
N THR A 68 16.20 15.67 -3.64
CA THR A 68 16.23 14.45 -2.80
C THR A 68 14.88 13.73 -2.82
N PRO A 69 14.80 12.49 -3.34
CA PRO A 69 13.67 11.60 -3.06
C PRO A 69 13.72 11.19 -1.58
N PRO A 70 12.65 11.35 -0.77
CA PRO A 70 11.26 11.40 -1.17
C PRO A 70 10.64 12.77 -0.82
N ALA A 71 11.02 13.85 -1.52
CA ALA A 71 10.27 15.10 -1.49
C ALA A 71 8.99 14.96 -2.32
N ILE A 72 8.05 14.17 -1.82
CA ILE A 72 6.81 13.96 -2.54
C ILE A 72 5.86 15.07 -2.13
N GLY A 73 5.43 15.85 -3.13
CA GLY A 73 4.28 16.72 -3.00
C GLY A 73 3.01 15.92 -2.60
N PRO A 74 1.83 16.55 -2.64
CA PRO A 74 0.58 15.90 -2.25
C PRO A 74 0.42 14.55 -2.98
N ARG A 75 0.66 13.45 -2.25
CA ARG A 75 0.35 12.11 -2.73
C ARG A 75 -1.14 11.91 -2.57
N GLY A 76 -1.78 11.35 -3.59
CA GLY A 76 -3.11 10.79 -3.41
C GLY A 76 -3.09 9.67 -2.36
N ASN A 77 -4.28 9.26 -1.92
CA ASN A 77 -4.39 8.10 -1.04
C ASN A 77 -3.73 6.89 -1.71
N PRO A 78 -2.92 6.11 -0.97
CA PRO A 78 -2.35 4.88 -1.51
C PRO A 78 -3.49 3.94 -1.93
N ALA A 79 -3.20 3.10 -2.93
CA ALA A 79 -4.11 2.01 -3.28
C ALA A 79 -4.36 1.16 -2.03
N SER A 80 -5.62 0.80 -1.81
CA SER A 80 -6.04 -0.04 -0.70
C SER A 80 -7.21 -0.90 -1.12
N TRP A 81 -7.25 -2.14 -0.64
CA TRP A 81 -8.38 -3.02 -0.86
C TRP A 81 -9.60 -2.55 -0.06
N ARG A 82 -10.73 -2.40 -0.75
CA ARG A 82 -12.01 -2.04 -0.13
C ARG A 82 -13.00 -3.19 -0.30
N PRO A 83 -13.66 -3.63 0.78
CA PRO A 83 -14.67 -4.67 0.68
C PRO A 83 -15.88 -4.14 -0.10
N VAL A 84 -16.24 -4.85 -1.17
CA VAL A 84 -17.39 -4.51 -2.02
C VAL A 84 -18.60 -5.35 -1.66
N GLU A 85 -18.39 -6.65 -1.48
CA GLU A 85 -19.44 -7.60 -1.14
C GLU A 85 -18.90 -8.78 -0.33
N VAL A 86 -19.77 -9.38 0.47
CA VAL A 86 -19.56 -10.68 1.10
C VAL A 86 -20.60 -11.63 0.53
N TYR A 87 -20.16 -12.73 -0.06
CA TYR A 87 -21.02 -13.69 -0.74
C TYR A 87 -20.91 -15.06 -0.06
N VAL A 88 -22.07 -15.65 0.26
CA VAL A 88 -22.16 -16.98 0.86
C VAL A 88 -22.68 -17.96 -0.19
N ASN A 89 -21.86 -18.95 -0.55
CA ASN A 89 -22.27 -19.97 -1.50
C ASN A 89 -23.41 -20.82 -0.91
N GLY A 90 -24.53 -20.93 -1.64
CA GLY A 90 -25.73 -21.62 -1.16
C GLY A 90 -26.64 -20.78 -0.26
N GLY A 91 -26.33 -19.50 -0.04
CA GLY A 91 -27.14 -18.57 0.78
C GLY A 91 -28.40 -18.01 0.10
N GLY A 92 -28.67 -18.38 -1.16
CA GLY A 92 -29.84 -17.94 -1.93
C GLY A 92 -29.71 -16.56 -2.59
N ASP A 93 -28.74 -15.74 -2.18
CA ASP A 93 -28.45 -14.45 -2.80
C ASP A 93 -27.62 -14.60 -4.07
N ALA A 94 -27.86 -13.75 -5.07
CA ALA A 94 -27.02 -13.64 -6.25
C ALA A 94 -25.84 -12.69 -6.00
N PRO A 95 -24.66 -12.91 -6.62
CA PRO A 95 -23.54 -11.96 -6.59
C PRO A 95 -23.98 -10.57 -7.03
N ARG A 96 -23.59 -9.52 -6.30
CA ARG A 96 -23.90 -8.13 -6.67
C ARG A 96 -22.92 -7.62 -7.73
N THR A 97 -21.69 -8.16 -7.75
CA THR A 97 -20.70 -7.77 -8.76
C THR A 97 -20.66 -8.75 -9.94
N GLN A 98 -20.60 -8.20 -11.16
CA GLN A 98 -20.48 -8.99 -12.38
C GLN A 98 -19.23 -9.88 -12.45
N PRO A 99 -18.04 -9.44 -11.97
CA PRO A 99 -16.85 -10.29 -11.98
C PRO A 99 -17.02 -11.56 -11.15
N LEU A 100 -17.68 -11.48 -9.99
CA LEU A 100 -17.87 -12.63 -9.10
C LEU A 100 -18.72 -13.74 -9.75
N VAL A 101 -19.69 -13.38 -10.59
CA VAL A 101 -20.49 -14.35 -11.37
C VAL A 101 -19.63 -15.18 -12.33
N LYS A 102 -18.52 -14.62 -12.84
CA LYS A 102 -17.61 -15.30 -13.75
C LYS A 102 -16.60 -16.21 -13.04
N LEU A 103 -16.49 -16.11 -11.72
CA LEU A 103 -15.54 -16.89 -10.95
C LEU A 103 -15.91 -18.37 -11.01
N VAL A 104 -14.90 -19.21 -11.21
CA VAL A 104 -15.07 -20.66 -11.26
C VAL A 104 -15.62 -21.16 -9.92
N ALA A 105 -16.61 -22.03 -9.97
CA ALA A 105 -17.24 -22.56 -8.76
C ALA A 105 -16.23 -23.38 -7.94
N PRO A 106 -16.28 -23.33 -6.60
CA PRO A 106 -15.36 -24.10 -5.75
C PRO A 106 -15.38 -25.60 -6.01
N SER A 107 -16.53 -26.15 -6.42
CA SER A 107 -16.69 -27.58 -6.71
C SER A 107 -15.98 -28.06 -7.98
N SER A 108 -15.69 -27.17 -8.92
CA SER A 108 -14.93 -27.50 -10.13
C SER A 108 -13.42 -27.38 -9.95
N LEU A 109 -12.95 -26.81 -8.84
CA LEU A 109 -11.53 -26.70 -8.55
C LEU A 109 -10.93 -28.07 -8.21
N PRO A 110 -9.67 -28.32 -8.57
CA PRO A 110 -8.98 -29.54 -8.17
C PRO A 110 -8.82 -29.57 -6.65
N SER A 111 -9.35 -30.60 -6.01
CA SER A 111 -9.14 -30.84 -4.58
C SER A 111 -7.66 -31.13 -4.30
N SER A 112 -7.15 -30.69 -3.15
CA SER A 112 -5.78 -30.97 -2.69
C SER A 112 -5.42 -32.46 -2.77
N ALA A 113 -6.36 -33.36 -2.45
CA ALA A 113 -6.16 -34.81 -2.55
C ALA A 113 -5.84 -35.31 -3.97
N LYS A 114 -6.40 -34.68 -5.02
CA LYS A 114 -6.10 -35.04 -6.41
C LYS A 114 -4.70 -34.60 -6.82
N ILE A 115 -4.26 -33.44 -6.33
CA ILE A 115 -2.91 -32.92 -6.60
C ILE A 115 -1.88 -33.78 -5.87
N LEU A 116 -2.13 -34.13 -4.61
CA LEU A 116 -1.29 -35.06 -3.83
C LEU A 116 -1.21 -36.46 -4.45
N ALA A 117 -2.26 -36.93 -5.12
CA ALA A 117 -2.24 -38.21 -5.83
C ALA A 117 -1.34 -38.18 -7.08
N ALA A 118 -1.19 -37.02 -7.71
CA ALA A 118 -0.34 -36.84 -8.88
C ALA A 118 1.12 -36.57 -8.50
N ASP A 119 1.35 -35.85 -7.40
CA ASP A 119 2.68 -35.62 -6.84
C ASP A 119 2.72 -35.93 -5.34
N PRO A 120 3.18 -37.14 -4.97
CA PRO A 120 3.28 -37.55 -3.57
C PRO A 120 4.31 -36.77 -2.74
N GLN A 121 5.28 -36.08 -3.35
CA GLN A 121 6.33 -35.36 -2.62
C GLN A 121 5.79 -34.14 -1.86
N LEU A 122 4.69 -33.56 -2.36
CA LEU A 122 3.96 -32.47 -1.72
C LEU A 122 3.41 -32.84 -0.34
N ALA A 123 3.21 -34.14 -0.04
CA ALA A 123 2.70 -34.58 1.24
C ALA A 123 3.69 -34.31 2.39
N ASP A 124 4.99 -34.37 2.11
CA ASP A 124 6.05 -34.10 3.09
C ASP A 124 6.17 -32.59 3.39
N GLU A 125 5.95 -31.75 2.38
CA GLU A 125 5.98 -30.28 2.51
C GLU A 125 4.70 -29.74 3.18
N TYR A 126 3.56 -30.38 2.94
CA TYR A 126 2.25 -29.93 3.42
C TYR A 126 1.52 -31.01 4.25
N PRO A 127 1.98 -31.32 5.47
CA PRO A 127 1.42 -32.41 6.29
C PRO A 127 -0.04 -32.18 6.73
N ASN A 128 -0.47 -30.93 6.80
CA ASN A 128 -1.84 -30.53 7.21
C ASN A 128 -2.73 -30.13 6.02
N GLY A 129 -2.31 -30.47 4.80
CA GLY A 129 -2.94 -30.03 3.56
C GLY A 129 -2.63 -28.56 3.21
N PHE A 130 -3.02 -28.16 2.00
CA PHE A 130 -2.73 -26.84 1.44
C PHE A 130 -3.94 -26.28 0.67
N SER A 131 -3.99 -24.94 0.54
CA SER A 131 -4.85 -24.26 -0.44
C SER A 131 -4.11 -24.13 -1.78
N LEU A 132 -4.82 -23.94 -2.89
CA LEU A 132 -4.21 -23.69 -4.19
C LEU A 132 -3.37 -22.40 -4.17
N SER A 133 -3.81 -21.39 -3.41
CA SER A 133 -3.05 -20.16 -3.19
C SER A 133 -1.73 -20.38 -2.42
N ASP A 134 -1.67 -21.32 -1.48
CA ASP A 134 -0.41 -21.68 -0.83
C ASP A 134 0.52 -22.35 -1.85
N LEU A 135 -0.02 -23.31 -2.60
CA LEU A 135 0.74 -24.04 -3.61
C LEU A 135 1.25 -23.13 -4.73
N LYS A 136 0.49 -22.12 -5.15
CA LYS A 136 0.91 -21.17 -6.20
C LYS A 136 2.16 -20.39 -5.82
N GLY A 137 2.43 -20.22 -4.52
CA GLY A 137 3.62 -19.54 -4.03
C GLY A 137 4.90 -20.36 -4.17
N SER A 138 4.83 -21.67 -3.95
CA SER A 138 5.98 -22.57 -3.99
C SER A 138 6.13 -23.31 -5.33
N HIS A 139 5.03 -23.79 -5.90
CA HIS A 139 4.98 -24.68 -7.07
C HIS A 139 3.98 -24.17 -8.10
N ALA A 140 4.33 -23.06 -8.74
CA ALA A 140 3.45 -22.38 -9.68
C ALA A 140 3.16 -23.18 -10.96
N ASP A 141 4.08 -24.07 -11.33
CA ASP A 141 4.07 -24.99 -12.46
C ASP A 141 3.07 -26.14 -12.26
N ILE A 142 3.05 -26.75 -11.07
CA ILE A 142 2.09 -27.80 -10.72
C ILE A 142 0.67 -27.23 -10.79
N VAL A 143 0.46 -26.03 -10.24
CA VAL A 143 -0.86 -25.38 -10.30
C VAL A 143 -1.29 -25.15 -11.74
N GLU A 144 -0.40 -24.72 -12.63
CA GLU A 144 -0.71 -24.45 -14.03
C GLU A 144 -1.08 -25.72 -14.81
N GLN A 145 -0.53 -26.88 -14.44
CA GLN A 145 -0.90 -28.17 -15.00
C GLN A 145 -2.37 -28.56 -14.70
N PHE A 146 -2.86 -28.24 -13.50
CA PHE A 146 -4.23 -28.57 -13.08
C PHE A 146 -5.24 -27.45 -13.34
N LEU A 147 -4.77 -26.20 -13.38
CA LEU A 147 -5.57 -25.00 -13.55
C LEU A 147 -4.92 -24.11 -14.61
N PRO A 148 -5.12 -24.42 -15.90
CA PRO A 148 -4.66 -23.55 -16.98
C PRO A 148 -5.38 -22.21 -16.90
N SER A 149 -4.65 -21.12 -17.14
CA SER A 149 -5.13 -19.74 -17.04
C SER A 149 -6.38 -19.46 -17.90
N ASP A 150 -6.49 -20.11 -19.05
CA ASP A 150 -7.63 -19.98 -19.97
C ASP A 150 -8.96 -20.46 -19.36
N SER A 151 -8.91 -21.42 -18.42
CA SER A 151 -10.10 -21.99 -17.78
C SER A 151 -10.71 -21.09 -16.70
N LEU A 152 -10.01 -20.01 -16.32
CA LEU A 152 -10.34 -19.17 -15.17
C LEU A 152 -11.18 -17.94 -15.53
N ASN A 153 -11.69 -17.83 -16.76
CA ASN A 153 -12.53 -16.70 -17.21
C ASN A 153 -11.91 -15.31 -16.93
N GLY A 154 -10.59 -15.19 -17.00
CA GLY A 154 -9.82 -13.98 -16.71
C GLY A 154 -9.46 -13.75 -15.24
N TRP A 155 -9.85 -14.66 -14.34
CA TRP A 155 -9.36 -14.69 -12.97
C TRP A 155 -7.96 -15.28 -12.90
N LYS A 156 -7.14 -14.76 -11.99
CA LYS A 156 -5.80 -15.28 -11.70
C LYS A 156 -5.74 -15.71 -10.25
N LEU A 157 -5.22 -16.92 -10.02
CA LEU A 157 -4.93 -17.39 -8.68
C LEU A 157 -3.68 -16.66 -8.16
N VAL A 158 -3.77 -16.14 -6.94
CA VAL A 158 -2.69 -15.37 -6.31
C VAL A 158 -2.17 -16.14 -5.11
N SER A 159 -0.85 -16.07 -4.92
CA SER A 159 -0.22 -16.70 -3.77
C SER A 159 -0.61 -16.01 -2.47
N THR A 160 -0.62 -16.73 -1.36
CA THR A 160 -0.94 -16.17 -0.04
C THR A 160 0.00 -15.02 0.36
N ALA A 161 1.27 -15.07 -0.06
CA ALA A 161 2.24 -14.00 0.13
C ALA A 161 1.83 -12.68 -0.56
N ASN A 162 1.27 -12.75 -1.78
CA ASN A 162 0.86 -11.57 -2.55
C ASN A 162 -0.57 -11.11 -2.22
N ALA A 163 -1.32 -11.93 -1.49
CA ALA A 163 -2.72 -11.68 -1.12
C ALA A 163 -2.91 -11.06 0.28
N GLY A 164 -1.84 -10.86 1.07
CA GLY A 164 -1.94 -10.51 2.49
C GLY A 164 -2.77 -9.25 2.79
N GLU A 165 -2.65 -8.19 1.98
CA GLU A 165 -3.45 -6.98 2.17
C GLU A 165 -4.95 -7.22 1.89
N ALA A 166 -5.27 -7.93 0.79
CA ALA A 166 -6.64 -8.26 0.43
C ALA A 166 -7.30 -9.17 1.47
N GLN A 167 -6.56 -10.15 2.01
CA GLN A 167 -7.02 -11.00 3.09
C GLN A 167 -7.31 -10.21 4.37
N THR A 168 -6.46 -9.25 4.71
CA THR A 168 -6.66 -8.40 5.89
C THR A 168 -7.91 -7.52 5.74
N ALA A 169 -8.12 -6.95 4.54
CA ALA A 169 -9.32 -6.18 4.25
C ALA A 169 -10.59 -7.05 4.28
N ALA A 170 -10.50 -8.29 3.81
CA ALA A 170 -11.60 -9.26 3.88
C ALA A 170 -11.92 -9.66 5.34
N ASP A 171 -10.91 -9.92 6.18
CA ASP A 171 -11.11 -10.26 7.59
C ASP A 171 -11.91 -9.18 8.33
N ALA A 172 -11.53 -7.90 8.12
CA ALA A 172 -12.23 -6.77 8.70
C ALA A 172 -13.70 -6.72 8.25
N ALA A 173 -13.98 -7.03 6.98
CA ALA A 173 -15.33 -7.03 6.44
C ALA A 173 -16.18 -8.22 6.92
N LEU A 174 -15.57 -9.40 7.06
CA LEU A 174 -16.23 -10.61 7.54
C LEU A 174 -16.68 -10.44 8.99
N ILE A 175 -15.82 -9.93 9.87
CA ILE A 175 -16.19 -9.60 11.25
C ILE A 175 -17.27 -8.52 11.27
N ALA A 176 -17.12 -7.45 10.48
CA ALA A 176 -18.10 -6.36 10.44
C ALA A 176 -19.48 -6.81 9.95
N SER A 177 -19.55 -7.83 9.10
CA SER A 177 -20.82 -8.42 8.63
C SER A 177 -21.55 -9.26 9.68
N GLY A 178 -20.88 -9.63 10.79
CA GLY A 178 -21.44 -10.47 11.84
C GLY A 178 -21.56 -11.97 11.48
N LEU A 179 -21.06 -12.40 10.32
CA LEU A 179 -21.04 -13.81 9.92
C LEU A 179 -20.10 -14.66 10.78
N PHE A 180 -19.02 -14.05 11.28
CA PHE A 180 -18.03 -14.67 12.14
C PHE A 180 -17.75 -13.73 13.33
N GLN A 181 -17.62 -14.29 14.53
CA GLN A 181 -17.29 -13.52 15.73
C GLN A 181 -15.78 -13.26 15.85
N SER A 182 -14.97 -14.15 15.27
CA SER A 182 -13.50 -14.04 15.32
C SER A 182 -12.82 -14.70 14.12
N ASN A 183 -11.56 -14.33 13.88
CA ASN A 183 -10.71 -14.91 12.83
C ASN A 183 -10.40 -16.41 13.03
N ALA A 184 -10.71 -16.99 14.19
CA ALA A 184 -10.48 -18.40 14.46
C ALA A 184 -11.60 -19.32 13.93
N GLU A 185 -12.76 -18.76 13.59
CA GLU A 185 -13.94 -19.53 13.16
C GLU A 185 -13.92 -19.89 11.68
N TYR A 186 -12.94 -19.39 10.91
CA TYR A 186 -12.81 -19.68 9.50
C TYR A 186 -11.35 -19.89 9.08
N LYS A 187 -11.16 -20.76 8.09
CA LYS A 187 -9.90 -20.98 7.40
C LYS A 187 -9.95 -20.24 6.07
N LYS A 188 -8.89 -19.48 5.77
CA LYS A 188 -8.68 -18.89 4.44
C LYS A 188 -8.24 -19.97 3.47
N LEU A 189 -8.89 -20.01 2.32
CA LEU A 189 -8.55 -20.90 1.22
C LEU A 189 -7.87 -20.07 0.13
N ASP A 190 -8.45 -20.04 -1.06
CA ASP A 190 -7.83 -19.44 -2.23
C ASP A 190 -8.17 -17.96 -2.37
N THR A 191 -7.19 -17.20 -2.85
CA THR A 191 -7.34 -15.80 -3.22
C THR A 191 -7.19 -15.64 -4.73
N TRP A 192 -8.18 -15.00 -5.32
CA TRP A 192 -8.27 -14.76 -6.75
C TRP A 192 -8.22 -13.27 -7.03
N GLN A 193 -7.59 -12.87 -8.13
CA GLN A 193 -7.59 -11.49 -8.63
C GLN A 193 -8.15 -11.40 -10.04
N PHE A 194 -8.85 -10.31 -10.33
CA PHE A 194 -9.44 -10.02 -11.62
C PHE A 194 -9.26 -8.55 -12.00
N GLY A 195 -8.87 -8.31 -13.25
CA GLY A 195 -8.63 -6.98 -13.77
C GLY A 195 -7.32 -6.38 -13.25
N GLY A 196 -7.34 -5.08 -12.96
CA GLY A 196 -6.13 -4.33 -12.63
C GLY A 196 -5.26 -4.02 -13.85
N LYS A 197 -4.15 -3.32 -13.60
CA LYS A 197 -3.18 -3.00 -14.65
C LYS A 197 -2.43 -4.28 -15.03
N PRO A 198 -2.13 -4.49 -16.32
CA PRO A 198 -1.39 -5.67 -16.75
C PRO A 198 -0.04 -5.71 -16.04
N THR A 199 0.35 -6.90 -15.57
CA THR A 199 1.66 -7.06 -14.97
C THR A 199 2.71 -7.16 -16.06
N LEU A 200 3.97 -6.91 -15.71
CA LEU A 200 5.06 -7.04 -16.68
C LEU A 200 5.14 -8.45 -17.29
N ALA A 201 4.79 -9.49 -16.52
CA ALA A 201 4.75 -10.86 -17.01
C ALA A 201 3.64 -11.08 -18.06
N ASP A 202 2.54 -10.34 -17.97
CA ASP A 202 1.43 -10.42 -18.92
C ASP A 202 1.75 -9.71 -20.24
N ASP A 203 2.37 -8.53 -20.17
CA ASP A 203 2.69 -7.73 -21.35
C ASP A 203 3.96 -8.20 -22.08
N CYS A 204 4.89 -8.83 -21.35
CA CYS A 204 6.20 -9.24 -21.87
C CYS A 204 6.57 -10.66 -21.42
N PRO A 205 5.87 -11.71 -21.89
CA PRO A 205 6.15 -13.10 -21.52
C PRO A 205 7.57 -13.53 -21.92
N ASP A 206 8.07 -13.07 -23.06
CA ASP A 206 9.41 -13.41 -23.57
C ASP A 206 10.56 -12.65 -22.86
N GLY A 207 10.24 -11.73 -21.96
CA GLY A 207 11.24 -11.00 -21.17
C GLY A 207 12.18 -10.09 -21.98
N GLY A 208 11.83 -9.71 -23.21
CA GLY A 208 12.67 -8.83 -24.04
C GLY A 208 12.98 -7.49 -23.34
N SER A 209 14.23 -7.02 -23.43
CA SER A 209 14.66 -5.74 -22.82
C SER A 209 13.91 -4.54 -23.38
N LEU A 210 13.62 -4.55 -24.68
CA LEU A 210 12.82 -3.53 -25.36
C LEU A 210 11.36 -3.54 -24.91
N CYS A 211 10.76 -4.73 -24.77
CA CYS A 211 9.39 -4.86 -24.27
C CYS A 211 9.27 -4.33 -22.84
N ARG A 212 10.22 -4.68 -21.96
CA ARG A 212 10.27 -4.16 -20.58
C ARG A 212 10.42 -2.64 -20.52
N ALA A 213 11.29 -2.08 -21.37
CA ALA A 213 11.44 -0.64 -21.47
C ALA A 213 10.14 0.02 -21.96
N TRP A 214 9.49 -0.55 -22.98
CA TRP A 214 8.23 -0.05 -23.50
C TRP A 214 7.10 -0.14 -22.47
N HIS A 215 6.93 -1.26 -21.77
CA HIS A 215 5.93 -1.42 -20.71
C HIS A 215 6.08 -0.37 -19.61
N ARG A 216 7.32 -0.04 -19.19
CA ARG A 216 7.57 1.03 -18.22
C ARG A 216 7.14 2.41 -18.74
N VAL A 217 7.33 2.66 -20.03
CA VAL A 217 6.91 3.92 -20.65
C VAL A 217 5.39 3.95 -20.80
N SER A 218 4.77 2.93 -21.39
CA SER A 218 3.33 2.89 -21.64
C SER A 218 2.51 2.89 -20.35
N SER A 219 2.93 2.13 -19.33
CA SER A 219 2.25 2.11 -18.02
C SER A 219 2.31 3.46 -17.29
N ALA A 220 3.37 4.25 -17.50
CA ALA A 220 3.46 5.61 -16.97
C ALA A 220 2.46 6.57 -17.63
N PHE A 221 2.06 6.31 -18.89
CA PHE A 221 1.07 7.09 -19.63
C PHE A 221 -0.37 6.55 -19.51
N GLU A 222 -0.59 5.46 -18.77
CA GLU A 222 -1.92 4.93 -18.52
C GLU A 222 -2.63 5.73 -17.40
N ILE A 223 -3.32 6.79 -17.81
CA ILE A 223 -4.02 7.72 -16.92
C ILE A 223 -5.21 7.05 -16.22
N LYS A 224 -5.89 6.11 -16.90
CA LYS A 224 -7.05 5.40 -16.33
C LYS A 224 -6.57 4.23 -15.49
N ASN A 225 -7.17 4.08 -14.31
CA ASN A 225 -6.92 2.93 -13.44
C ASN A 225 -8.05 1.92 -13.65
N PRO A 226 -7.84 0.81 -14.36
CA PRO A 226 -8.85 -0.22 -14.49
C PRO A 226 -9.20 -0.79 -13.10
N PRO A 227 -10.46 -1.16 -12.85
CA PRO A 227 -10.85 -1.73 -11.56
C PRO A 227 -10.14 -3.07 -11.34
N HIS A 228 -9.64 -3.25 -10.12
CA HIS A 228 -8.95 -4.46 -9.69
C HIS A 228 -9.76 -5.09 -8.56
N TYR A 229 -10.23 -6.32 -8.77
CA TYR A 229 -11.03 -7.05 -7.80
C TYR A 229 -10.21 -8.20 -7.23
N ALA A 230 -10.36 -8.46 -5.94
CA ALA A 230 -9.84 -9.64 -5.28
C ALA A 230 -10.97 -10.38 -4.58
N VAL A 231 -10.97 -11.70 -4.67
CA VAL A 231 -11.91 -12.58 -3.97
C VAL A 231 -11.10 -13.47 -3.05
N VAL A 232 -11.37 -13.37 -1.75
CA VAL A 232 -10.77 -14.24 -0.73
C VAL A 232 -11.81 -15.27 -0.35
N GLN A 233 -11.53 -16.54 -0.62
CA GLN A 233 -12.39 -17.63 -0.23
C GLN A 233 -12.12 -18.02 1.22
N VAL A 234 -13.19 -18.19 1.99
CA VAL A 234 -13.13 -18.62 3.38
C VAL A 234 -14.09 -19.79 3.60
N GLN A 235 -13.67 -20.72 4.45
CA GLN A 235 -14.49 -21.84 4.87
C GLN A 235 -14.60 -21.82 6.39
N ARG A 236 -15.84 -21.95 6.90
CA ARG A 236 -16.08 -22.07 8.34
C ARG A 236 -15.41 -23.34 8.87
N VAL A 237 -14.68 -23.21 9.98
CA VAL A 237 -14.18 -24.35 10.75
C VAL A 237 -15.36 -24.87 11.57
N VAL A 238 -15.74 -26.13 11.34
CA VAL A 238 -16.79 -26.84 12.09
C VAL A 238 -16.13 -27.70 13.15
#